data_AF-A0A427ATZ9-F1
#
_entry.id   AF-A0A427ATZ9-F1
#
_cell.length_a   1.000
_cell.length_b   1.000
_cell.length_c   1.000
_cell.angle_alpha   90.00
_cell.angle_beta   90.00
_cell.angle_gamma   90.00
#
_symmetry.space_group_name_H-M   'P 1'
#
loop_
_entity.id
_entity.type
_entity.pdbx_description
1 polymer ?
#
loop_
_entity_poly.entity_id
_entity_poly.type
_entity_poly.pdbx_seq_one_letter_code
_entity_poly.pdbx_strand_id
1 'polypeptide(L)'
;MCAGAILQARIDTVVWGAPNKLLGADGSWVRLFPGDNGGSNISDPSNQKAGPVHPFHPDIRIRRGVLTTECSEVLQQFFQLRRKKKKQDSPPQSCLPVPNRPAKLFAKMHNIFSVMFRL
;
A
#
# COMPACT_ATOMS: atom_id res chain seq x y z
N MET A 1 0.52 -3.10 11.37
CA MET A 1 -0.47 -3.25 12.45
C MET A 1 -0.97 -4.68 12.57
N CYS A 2 -1.83 -5.16 11.66
CA CYS A 2 -2.50 -6.47 11.82
C CYS A 2 -1.54 -7.67 11.94
N ALA A 3 -0.51 -7.75 11.10
CA ALA A 3 0.47 -8.83 11.17
C ALA A 3 1.23 -8.87 12.52
N GLY A 4 1.54 -7.72 13.10
CA GLY A 4 2.16 -7.66 14.43
C GLY A 4 1.22 -8.13 15.54
N ALA A 5 -0.07 -7.79 15.44
CA ALA A 5 -1.08 -8.26 16.38
C ALA A 5 -1.27 -9.79 16.30
N ILE A 6 -1.24 -10.37 15.09
CA ILE A 6 -1.30 -11.82 14.87
C ILE A 6 -0.13 -12.53 15.57
N LEU A 7 1.10 -12.01 15.41
CA LEU A 7 2.28 -12.56 16.08
C LEU A 7 2.14 -12.42 17.61
N GLN A 8 1.81 -11.24 18.12
CA GLN A 8 1.62 -11.04 19.57
C GLN A 8 0.52 -11.93 20.17
N ALA A 9 -0.55 -12.17 19.43
CA ALA A 9 -1.65 -13.06 19.83
C ALA A 9 -1.32 -14.56 19.71
N ARG A 10 -0.12 -14.92 19.21
CA ARG A 10 0.34 -16.31 19.03
C ARG A 10 -0.59 -17.15 18.15
N ILE A 11 -1.17 -16.55 17.13
CA ILE A 11 -2.00 -17.29 16.18
C ILE A 11 -1.12 -18.26 15.40
N ASP A 12 -1.54 -19.52 15.34
CA ASP A 12 -0.83 -20.63 14.71
C ASP A 12 -0.98 -20.62 13.18
N THR A 13 -2.16 -20.24 12.70
CA THR A 13 -2.54 -20.35 11.29
C THR A 13 -3.19 -19.06 10.80
N VAL A 14 -2.64 -18.49 9.74
CA VAL A 14 -3.20 -17.31 9.06
C VAL A 14 -3.62 -17.71 7.66
N VAL A 15 -4.86 -17.40 7.30
CA VAL A 15 -5.40 -17.60 5.96
C VAL A 15 -5.90 -16.26 5.44
N TRP A 16 -5.46 -15.88 4.24
CA TRP A 16 -5.93 -14.66 3.60
C TRP A 16 -6.13 -14.85 2.10
N GLY A 17 -7.00 -14.03 1.51
CA GLY A 17 -7.43 -14.14 0.11
C GLY A 17 -6.64 -13.29 -0.86
N ALA A 18 -7.05 -12.04 -1.09
CA ALA A 18 -6.36 -11.16 -2.03
C ALA A 18 -5.16 -10.41 -1.39
N PRO A 19 -4.03 -10.25 -2.10
CA PRO A 19 -2.88 -9.51 -1.59
C PRO A 19 -3.15 -7.99 -1.55
N ASN A 20 -2.65 -7.32 -0.51
CA ASN A 20 -2.70 -5.86 -0.41
C ASN A 20 -1.42 -5.25 -0.99
N LYS A 21 -1.46 -4.86 -2.27
CA LYS A 21 -0.31 -4.35 -3.04
C LYS A 21 0.40 -3.14 -2.42
N LEU A 22 -0.31 -2.30 -1.65
CA LEU A 22 0.26 -1.05 -1.13
C LEU A 22 0.88 -1.22 0.26
N LEU A 23 0.21 -1.97 1.15
CA LEU A 23 0.53 -1.98 2.58
C LEU A 23 0.55 -3.40 3.18
N GLY A 24 0.56 -4.44 2.35
CA GLY A 24 0.58 -5.83 2.81
C GLY A 24 1.88 -6.19 3.54
N ALA A 25 1.77 -6.86 4.69
CA ALA A 25 2.89 -7.24 5.54
C ALA A 25 3.37 -8.70 5.33
N ASP A 26 2.88 -9.37 4.27
CA ASP A 26 3.25 -10.73 3.88
C ASP A 26 3.90 -10.77 2.48
N GLY A 27 4.76 -9.79 2.19
CA GLY A 27 5.55 -9.72 0.94
C GLY A 27 5.14 -8.61 -0.04
N SER A 28 4.06 -7.86 0.22
CA SER A 28 3.70 -6.73 -0.67
C SER A 28 4.53 -5.47 -0.38
N TRP A 29 4.54 -4.99 0.86
CA TRP A 29 5.36 -3.85 1.30
C TRP A 29 6.50 -4.27 2.22
N VAL A 30 6.20 -5.19 3.13
CA VAL A 30 7.17 -5.82 4.04
C VAL A 30 6.80 -7.28 4.19
N ARG A 31 7.75 -8.12 4.55
CA ARG A 31 7.53 -9.54 4.83
C ARG A 31 7.85 -9.85 6.29
N LEU A 32 6.81 -9.99 7.12
CA LEU A 32 6.93 -10.33 8.54
C LEU A 32 6.76 -11.83 8.82
N PHE A 33 6.13 -12.55 7.90
CA PHE A 33 5.92 -13.99 8.04
C PHE A 33 7.01 -14.79 7.33
N PRO A 34 7.28 -16.04 7.77
CA PRO A 34 8.23 -16.91 7.10
C PRO A 34 7.85 -17.15 5.63
N GLY A 35 8.89 -17.34 4.81
CA GLY A 35 8.73 -17.85 3.45
C GLY A 35 8.28 -19.31 3.47
N ASP A 36 7.51 -19.71 2.46
CA ASP A 36 7.23 -21.11 2.17
C ASP A 36 8.54 -21.78 1.72
N ASN A 37 9.08 -22.67 2.57
CA ASN A 37 10.21 -23.52 2.23
C ASN A 37 9.75 -24.59 1.20
N GLY A 38 9.61 -24.19 -0.07
CA GLY A 38 9.43 -25.08 -1.21
C GLY A 38 7.97 -25.42 -1.55
N GLY A 39 7.55 -25.03 -2.76
CA GLY A 39 6.58 -25.83 -3.52
C GLY A 39 5.36 -25.11 -4.12
N SER A 40 5.18 -23.80 -3.99
CA SER A 40 4.12 -23.11 -4.73
C SER A 40 4.69 -22.31 -5.91
N ASN A 41 4.41 -22.78 -7.13
CA ASN A 41 4.74 -22.12 -8.40
C ASN A 41 3.91 -20.83 -8.63
N ILE A 42 3.59 -20.10 -7.57
CA ILE A 42 3.10 -18.73 -7.65
C ILE A 42 4.34 -17.90 -7.35
N SER A 43 5.05 -17.53 -8.40
CA SER A 43 6.12 -16.55 -8.37
C SER A 43 5.66 -15.35 -7.55
N ASP A 44 6.12 -15.25 -6.29
CA ASP A 44 6.02 -14.04 -5.51
C ASP A 44 6.77 -12.98 -6.34
N PRO A 45 6.08 -11.99 -6.94
CA PRO A 45 6.75 -11.00 -7.80
C PRO A 45 7.69 -10.11 -6.98
N SER A 46 7.58 -10.17 -5.65
CA SER A 46 8.50 -9.53 -4.74
C SER A 46 9.73 -10.42 -4.60
N ASN A 47 10.86 -9.97 -5.13
CA ASN A 47 12.19 -10.55 -4.88
C ASN A 47 12.63 -10.32 -3.40
N GLN A 48 11.67 -10.28 -2.49
CA GLN A 48 11.85 -9.99 -1.07
C GLN A 48 12.30 -11.27 -0.38
N LYS A 49 13.51 -11.22 0.16
CA LYS A 49 14.04 -12.26 1.04
C LYS A 49 13.03 -12.54 2.16
N ALA A 50 12.83 -13.82 2.48
CA ALA A 50 12.00 -14.23 3.60
C ALA A 50 12.39 -13.43 4.86
N GLY A 51 11.38 -12.90 5.55
CA GLY A 51 11.59 -12.20 6.80
C GLY A 51 12.20 -13.12 7.86
N PRO A 52 12.95 -12.58 8.83
CA PRO A 52 13.47 -13.38 9.93
C PRO A 52 12.31 -14.04 10.68
N VAL A 53 12.45 -15.35 10.96
CA VAL A 53 11.47 -16.09 11.74
C VAL A 53 11.45 -15.54 13.16
N HIS A 54 10.28 -15.17 13.65
CA HIS A 54 10.14 -14.66 15.01
C HIS A 54 10.39 -15.80 16.02
N PRO A 55 11.24 -15.63 17.05
CA PRO A 55 11.61 -16.70 17.99
C PRO A 55 10.42 -17.39 18.66
N PHE A 56 9.30 -16.68 18.83
CA PHE A 56 8.10 -17.19 19.50
C PHE A 56 7.08 -17.84 18.55
N HIS A 57 7.31 -17.79 17.23
CA HIS A 57 6.41 -18.35 16.21
C HIS A 57 7.20 -19.15 15.14
N PRO A 58 7.94 -20.20 15.54
CA PRO A 58 8.67 -21.03 14.58
C PRO A 58 7.73 -21.74 13.59
N ASP A 59 6.53 -22.10 14.05
CA ASP A 59 5.61 -22.99 13.33
C ASP A 59 4.38 -22.29 12.73
N ILE A 60 4.41 -20.95 12.60
CA ILE A 60 3.26 -20.23 12.05
C ILE A 60 3.01 -20.62 10.58
N ARG A 61 1.80 -21.09 10.29
CA ARG A 61 1.39 -21.54 8.95
C ARG A 61 0.61 -20.45 8.23
N ILE A 62 1.07 -20.07 7.05
CA ILE A 62 0.42 -19.03 6.24
C ILE A 62 -0.15 -19.65 4.96
N ARG A 63 -1.47 -19.58 4.78
CA ARG A 63 -2.15 -19.96 3.54
C ARG A 63 -2.56 -18.70 2.78
N ARG A 64 -1.91 -18.50 1.65
CA ARG A 64 -2.06 -17.32 0.80
C ARG A 64 -3.04 -17.61 -0.33
N GLY A 65 -3.75 -16.59 -0.79
CA GLY A 65 -4.49 -16.68 -2.05
C GLY A 65 -5.86 -17.40 -1.99
N VAL A 66 -6.42 -17.63 -0.81
CA VAL A 66 -7.73 -18.33 -0.69
C VAL A 66 -8.86 -17.44 -1.21
N LEU A 67 -9.52 -17.83 -2.30
CA LEU A 67 -10.54 -17.03 -2.98
C LEU A 67 -10.01 -15.64 -3.39
N THR A 68 -8.81 -15.62 -3.98
CA THR A 68 -8.13 -14.38 -4.40
C THR A 68 -9.02 -13.53 -5.30
N THR A 69 -9.67 -14.16 -6.29
CA THR A 69 -10.53 -13.52 -7.28
C THR A 69 -11.67 -12.77 -6.60
N GLU A 70 -12.42 -13.46 -5.75
CA GLU A 70 -13.60 -12.96 -5.06
C GLU A 70 -13.23 -11.86 -4.07
N CYS A 71 -12.20 -12.08 -3.24
CA CYS A 71 -11.72 -11.07 -2.30
C CYS A 71 -11.25 -9.80 -3.00
N SER A 72 -10.58 -9.93 -4.15
CA SER A 72 -10.08 -8.78 -4.91
C SER A 72 -11.22 -8.00 -5.57
N GLU A 73 -12.24 -8.70 -6.07
CA GLU A 73 -13.37 -8.11 -6.75
C GLU A 73 -14.18 -7.21 -5.81
N VAL A 74 -14.47 -7.68 -4.59
CA VAL A 74 -15.21 -6.90 -3.58
C VAL A 74 -14.51 -5.55 -3.30
N LEU A 75 -13.18 -5.55 -3.16
CA LEU A 75 -12.41 -4.33 -2.95
C LEU A 75 -12.43 -3.41 -4.18
N GLN A 76 -12.30 -3.97 -5.39
CA GLN A 76 -12.36 -3.20 -6.62
C GLN A 76 -13.71 -2.52 -6.79
N GLN A 77 -14.80 -3.26 -6.59
CA GLN A 77 -16.18 -2.74 -6.65
C GLN A 77 -16.38 -1.62 -5.63
N PHE A 78 -15.94 -1.80 -4.38
CA PHE A 78 -16.03 -0.76 -3.34
C PHE A 78 -15.36 0.55 -3.78
N PHE A 79 -14.13 0.50 -4.28
CA PHE A 79 -13.43 1.71 -4.71
C PHE A 79 -13.99 2.30 -6.01
N GLN A 80 -14.52 1.48 -6.92
CA GLN A 80 -15.23 1.97 -8.12
C GLN A 80 -16.47 2.78 -7.73
N LEU A 81 -17.30 2.25 -6.81
CA LEU A 81 -18.49 2.96 -6.31
C LEU A 81 -18.12 4.27 -5.63
N ARG A 82 -17.08 4.28 -4.78
CA ARG A 82 -16.58 5.51 -4.14
C ARG A 82 -16.13 6.57 -5.15
N ARG A 83 -15.46 6.17 -6.23
CA ARG A 83 -15.05 7.10 -7.29
C ARG A 83 -16.24 7.67 -8.07
N LYS A 84 -17.27 6.86 -8.34
CA LYS A 84 -18.51 7.30 -9.00
C LYS A 84 -19.24 8.35 -8.17
N LYS A 85 -19.42 8.12 -6.85
CA LYS A 85 -20.07 9.09 -5.94
C LYS A 85 -19.35 10.44 -5.91
N LYS A 86 -18.01 10.43 -5.84
CA LYS A 86 -17.21 11.67 -5.85
C LYS A 86 -17.38 12.50 -7.13
N LYS A 87 -17.68 11.87 -8.27
CA LYS A 87 -17.95 12.55 -9.55
C LYS A 87 -19.36 13.15 -9.62
N GLN A 88 -20.29 12.68 -8.79
CA GLN A 88 -21.68 13.10 -8.77
C GLN A 88 -21.92 14.26 -7.79
N ASP A 89 -21.13 14.33 -6.72
CA ASP A 89 -21.16 15.42 -5.72
C ASP A 89 -20.34 16.67 -6.13
N SER A 90 -19.65 16.65 -7.28
CA SER A 90 -19.08 17.87 -7.86
C SER A 90 -20.15 18.59 -8.71
N PRO A 91 -20.40 19.90 -8.53
CA PRO A 91 -21.24 20.65 -9.47
C PRO A 91 -20.70 20.47 -10.89
N PRO A 92 -21.55 20.57 -11.93
CA PRO A 92 -21.11 20.37 -13.31
C PRO A 92 -19.86 21.22 -13.54
N GLN A 93 -18.77 20.56 -13.95
CA GLN A 93 -17.55 21.26 -14.31
C GLN A 93 -17.91 22.21 -15.46
N SER A 94 -18.14 23.48 -15.13
CA SER A 94 -18.05 24.55 -16.11
C SER A 94 -16.64 24.42 -16.66
N CYS A 95 -16.54 23.96 -17.91
CA CYS A 95 -15.30 23.93 -18.66
C CYS A 95 -14.79 25.37 -18.75
N LEU A 96 -14.00 25.80 -17.77
CA LEU A 96 -13.14 26.96 -17.90
C LEU A 96 -11.72 26.42 -18.05
N PRO A 97 -11.02 26.73 -19.15
CA PRO A 97 -9.63 26.37 -19.31
C PRO A 97 -8.85 27.07 -18.20
N VAL A 98 -8.19 26.30 -17.32
CA VAL A 98 -7.24 26.87 -16.37
C VAL A 98 -6.03 27.35 -17.17
N PRO A 99 -5.72 28.66 -17.23
CA PRO A 99 -4.48 29.09 -17.83
C PRO A 99 -3.33 28.65 -16.92
N ASN A 100 -2.39 27.94 -17.52
CA ASN A 100 -1.17 27.43 -16.90
C ASN A 100 -0.37 28.62 -16.33
N ARG A 101 -0.47 28.89 -15.02
CA ARG A 101 0.29 29.99 -14.39
C ARG A 101 1.70 29.50 -14.09
N PRO A 102 2.77 30.06 -14.69
CA PRO A 102 4.13 29.58 -14.47
C PRO A 102 4.61 29.97 -13.07
N ALA A 103 4.94 28.97 -12.25
CA ALA A 103 5.45 29.10 -10.89
C ALA A 103 6.88 29.71 -10.77
N LYS A 104 7.36 30.44 -11.80
CA LYS A 104 8.75 30.92 -11.88
C LYS A 104 8.98 32.31 -11.25
N LEU A 105 7.96 32.99 -10.75
CA LEU A 105 8.15 34.31 -10.14
C LEU A 105 8.55 34.26 -8.65
N PHE A 106 8.08 33.26 -7.90
CA PHE A 106 8.27 33.22 -6.43
C PHE A 106 9.65 32.74 -5.97
N ALA A 107 10.40 32.02 -6.80
CA ALA A 107 11.75 31.56 -6.45
C ALA A 107 12.80 32.68 -6.41
N LYS A 108 12.54 33.84 -7.05
CA LYS A 108 13.51 34.94 -7.14
C LYS A 108 13.52 35.84 -5.91
N MET A 109 12.41 35.92 -5.17
CA MET A 109 12.32 36.76 -3.96
C MET A 109 12.97 36.15 -2.71
N HIS A 110 12.98 34.82 -2.59
CA HIS A 110 13.66 34.16 -1.46
C HIS A 110 15.19 34.29 -1.51
N ASN A 111 15.78 34.37 -2.72
CA ASN A 111 17.23 34.50 -2.87
C ASN A 111 17.75 35.89 -2.47
N ILE A 112 16.95 36.95 -2.67
CA ILE A 112 17.35 38.32 -2.31
C ILE A 112 17.29 38.52 -0.78
N PHE A 113 16.28 37.97 -0.12
CA PHE A 113 16.14 38.08 1.34
C PHE A 113 17.23 37.32 2.11
N SER A 114 17.75 36.22 1.55
CA SER A 114 18.87 35.47 2.16
C SER A 114 20.22 36.18 2.04
N VAL A 115 20.38 37.12 1.11
CA VAL A 115 21.62 37.89 0.93
C VAL A 115 21.64 39.14 1.82
N MET A 116 20.48 39.75 2.10
CA MET A 116 20.40 40.95 2.96
C MET A 116 20.42 40.68 4.48
N PHE A 117 20.30 39.42 4.91
CA PHE A 117 20.33 39.03 6.34
C PHE A 117 21.55 38.17 6.71
N ARG A 118 22.59 38.15 5.87
CA ARG A 118 23.91 37.56 6.16
C ARG A 118 25.05 38.57 6.03
N LEU A 119 24.81 39.81 6.46
CA LEU A 119 25.87 40.72 6.95
C LEU A 119 25.52 41.15 8.37
#